data_AF-A0A7Y3L352-F1
#
_entry.id   AF-A0A7Y3L352-F1
#
_cell.length_a   1.000
_cell.length_b   1.000
_cell.length_c   1.000
_cell.angle_alpha   90.00
_cell.angle_beta   90.00
_cell.angle_gamma   90.00
#
_symmetry.space_group_name_H-M   'P 1'
#
loop_
_entity.id
_entity.type
_entity.pdbx_description
1 polymer ?
#
loop_
_entity_poly.entity_id
_entity_poly.type
_entity_poly.pdbx_seq_one_letter_code
_entity_poly.pdbx_strand_id
1 'polypeptide(L)'
;MPRSRSNGGFALIEVLVATAILSAGCILVVQALTTALKGSRTLQDRYRAALAVEDALWTMDQSGGNFDALQVQTPDGFQNAAWTSRQVAATAGGLSQNSVTLRWTAPGGARANRQEDLTLSAYASPDEQTSVQ
;
A
#
# COMPACT_ATOMS: atom_id res chain seq x y z
N MET A 1 63.71 -38.52 -7.51
CA MET A 1 62.78 -37.71 -6.69
C MET A 1 61.61 -37.28 -7.56
N PRO A 2 60.38 -37.78 -7.35
CA PRO A 2 59.23 -37.28 -8.10
C PRO A 2 58.78 -35.94 -7.49
N ARG A 3 58.73 -34.90 -8.31
CA ARG A 3 58.18 -33.59 -7.94
C ARG A 3 56.66 -33.74 -7.79
N SER A 4 56.18 -33.66 -6.55
CA SER A 4 54.77 -33.47 -6.22
C SER A 4 54.24 -32.26 -6.99
N ARG A 5 53.41 -32.49 -8.02
CA ARG A 5 52.71 -31.42 -8.73
C ARG A 5 51.71 -30.78 -7.77
N SER A 6 51.73 -29.46 -7.70
CA SER A 6 50.94 -28.65 -6.78
C SER A 6 49.45 -28.71 -7.13
N ASN A 7 48.74 -29.71 -6.62
CA ASN A 7 47.26 -29.77 -6.67
C ASN A 7 46.60 -28.60 -5.89
N GLY A 8 47.36 -27.88 -5.05
CA GLY A 8 46.85 -26.77 -4.24
C GLY A 8 46.45 -25.52 -5.03
N GLY A 9 47.04 -25.27 -6.20
CA GLY A 9 46.70 -24.09 -7.02
C GLY A 9 45.31 -24.19 -7.66
N PHE A 10 44.94 -25.40 -8.08
CA PHE A 10 43.62 -25.67 -8.66
C PHE A 10 42.52 -25.62 -7.59
N ALA A 11 42.78 -26.20 -6.41
CA ALA A 11 41.84 -26.15 -5.28
C ALA A 11 41.56 -24.71 -4.79
N LEU A 12 42.57 -23.83 -4.79
CA LEU A 12 42.41 -22.42 -4.43
C LEU A 12 41.51 -21.68 -5.43
N ILE A 13 41.68 -21.95 -6.72
CA ILE A 13 40.82 -21.38 -7.78
C ILE A 13 39.38 -21.88 -7.62
N GLU A 14 39.20 -23.17 -7.35
CA GLU A 14 37.88 -23.77 -7.14
C GLU A 14 37.15 -23.14 -5.95
N VAL A 15 37.83 -22.94 -4.81
CA VAL A 15 37.27 -22.27 -3.64
C VAL A 15 36.95 -20.80 -3.93
N LEU A 16 37.80 -20.08 -4.67
CA LEU A 16 37.54 -18.70 -5.07
C LEU A 16 36.32 -18.60 -5.99
N VAL A 17 36.19 -19.50 -6.96
CA VAL A 17 35.04 -19.55 -7.88
C VAL A 17 33.77 -19.91 -7.12
N ALA A 18 33.81 -20.92 -6.25
CA ALA A 18 32.67 -21.29 -5.41
C ALA A 18 32.23 -20.13 -4.50
N THR A 19 33.18 -19.41 -3.91
CA THR A 19 32.90 -18.23 -3.08
C THR A 19 32.33 -17.09 -3.90
N ALA A 20 32.85 -16.84 -5.10
CA ALA A 20 32.35 -15.81 -6.00
C ALA A 20 30.91 -16.12 -6.45
N ILE A 21 30.62 -17.35 -6.86
CA ILE A 21 29.28 -17.80 -7.24
C ILE A 21 28.32 -17.69 -6.04
N LEU A 22 28.75 -18.11 -4.85
CA LEU A 22 27.94 -18.00 -3.64
C LEU A 22 27.63 -16.53 -3.30
N SER A 23 28.62 -15.66 -3.35
CA SER A 23 28.43 -14.23 -3.06
C SER A 23 27.48 -13.56 -4.07
N ALA A 24 27.62 -13.87 -5.36
CA ALA A 24 26.72 -13.37 -6.40
C ALA A 24 25.29 -13.90 -6.20
N GLY A 25 25.14 -15.19 -5.88
CA GLY A 25 23.85 -15.79 -5.55
C GLY A 25 23.18 -15.13 -4.34
N CYS A 26 23.93 -14.91 -3.26
CA CYS A 26 23.44 -14.23 -2.07
C CYS A 26 22.96 -12.80 -2.38
N ILE A 27 23.69 -12.05 -3.21
CA ILE A 27 23.28 -10.69 -3.62
C ILE A 27 21.94 -10.73 -4.36
N LEU A 28 21.77 -11.65 -5.31
CA LEU A 28 20.51 -11.79 -6.05
C LEU A 28 19.34 -12.15 -5.14
N VAL A 29 19.54 -13.06 -4.18
CA VAL A 29 18.51 -13.43 -3.19
C VAL A 29 18.13 -12.25 -2.31
N VAL A 30 19.11 -11.47 -1.82
CA VAL A 30 18.84 -10.27 -1.02
C VAL A 30 18.06 -9.23 -1.82
N GLN A 31 18.40 -9.03 -3.10
CA GLN A 31 17.67 -8.12 -3.98
C GLN A 31 16.23 -8.58 -4.21
N ALA A 32 16.01 -9.87 -4.47
CA ALA A 32 14.69 -10.45 -4.64
C ALA A 32 13.85 -10.31 -3.36
N LEU A 33 14.42 -10.64 -2.20
CA LEU A 33 13.74 -10.52 -0.91
C LEU A 33 13.40 -9.07 -0.60
N THR A 34 14.32 -8.14 -0.82
CA THR A 34 14.07 -6.70 -0.62
C THR A 34 12.93 -6.21 -1.51
N THR A 35 12.89 -6.68 -2.76
CA THR A 35 11.82 -6.32 -3.71
C THR A 35 10.48 -6.90 -3.29
N ALA A 36 10.44 -8.17 -2.88
CA ALA A 36 9.24 -8.82 -2.40
C ALA A 36 8.69 -8.14 -1.13
N LEU A 37 9.55 -7.81 -0.17
CA LEU A 37 9.15 -7.11 1.06
C LEU A 37 8.60 -5.71 0.78
N LYS A 38 9.20 -4.98 -0.17
CA LYS A 38 8.66 -3.68 -0.62
C LYS A 38 7.27 -3.84 -1.23
N GLY A 39 7.07 -4.84 -2.08
CA GLY A 39 5.77 -5.14 -2.69
C GLY A 39 4.70 -5.50 -1.66
N SER A 40 5.03 -6.38 -0.70
CA SER A 40 4.11 -6.80 0.36
C SER A 40 3.66 -5.63 1.23
N ARG A 41 4.57 -4.72 1.60
CA ARG A 41 4.21 -3.52 2.38
C ARG A 41 3.27 -2.59 1.62
N THR A 42 3.51 -2.38 0.32
CA THR A 42 2.61 -1.56 -0.50
C THR A 42 1.20 -2.13 -0.59
N LEU A 43 1.05 -3.46 -0.68
CA LEU A 43 -0.27 -4.09 -0.66
C LEU A 43 -0.96 -3.94 0.70
N GLN A 44 -0.22 -4.10 1.79
CA GLN A 44 -0.74 -3.92 3.14
C GLN A 44 -1.19 -2.47 3.38
N ASP A 45 -0.42 -1.48 2.93
CA ASP A 45 -0.78 -0.07 3.05
C ASP A 45 -2.07 0.25 2.26
N ARG A 46 -2.18 -0.25 1.03
CA ARG A 46 -3.40 -0.09 0.23
C ARG A 46 -4.62 -0.76 0.86
N TYR A 47 -4.44 -1.94 1.45
CA TYR A 47 -5.51 -2.63 2.16
C TYR A 47 -5.98 -1.83 3.39
N ARG A 48 -5.05 -1.29 4.17
CA ARG A 48 -5.38 -0.40 5.31
C ARG A 48 -6.08 0.88 4.87
N ALA A 49 -5.63 1.48 3.77
CA ALA A 49 -6.27 2.66 3.18
C ALA A 49 -7.72 2.35 2.76
N ALA A 50 -7.96 1.19 2.14
CA ALA A 50 -9.29 0.76 1.74
C ALA A 50 -10.26 0.62 2.93
N LEU A 51 -9.83 -0.03 4.00
CA LEU A 51 -10.63 -0.15 5.23
C LEU A 51 -10.99 1.21 5.83
N ALA A 52 -10.05 2.16 5.82
CA ALA A 52 -10.31 3.50 6.35
C ALA A 52 -11.28 4.29 5.45
N VAL A 53 -11.18 4.16 4.13
CA VAL A 53 -12.11 4.82 3.20
C VAL A 53 -13.52 4.22 3.31
N GLU A 54 -13.62 2.91 3.53
CA GLU A 54 -14.89 2.22 3.76
C GLU A 54 -15.58 2.70 5.06
N ASP A 55 -14.84 2.79 6.16
CA ASP A 55 -15.35 3.33 7.43
C ASP A 55 -15.81 4.80 7.30
N ALA A 56 -15.04 5.61 6.56
CA ALA A 56 -15.40 7.00 6.28
C ALA A 56 -16.65 7.11 5.39
N LEU A 57 -16.81 6.24 4.38
CA LEU A 57 -18.01 6.15 3.56
C LEU A 57 -19.25 5.79 4.40
N TRP A 58 -19.10 4.82 5.31
CA TRP A 58 -20.16 4.42 6.22
C TRP A 58 -20.57 5.56 7.17
N THR A 59 -19.60 6.28 7.72
CA THR A 59 -19.85 7.46 8.56
C THR A 59 -20.55 8.58 7.79
N MET A 60 -20.14 8.79 6.53
CA MET A 60 -20.76 9.77 5.63
C MET A 60 -22.23 9.43 5.34
N ASP A 61 -22.52 8.16 5.11
CA ASP A 61 -23.88 7.68 4.89
C ASP A 61 -24.78 7.92 6.11
N GLN A 62 -24.31 7.60 7.32
CA GLN A 62 -25.08 7.84 8.55
C GLN A 62 -25.28 9.32 8.89
N SER A 63 -24.27 10.14 8.63
CA SER A 63 -24.28 11.57 9.00
C SER A 63 -25.02 12.46 7.98
N GLY A 64 -25.24 11.97 6.76
CA GLY A 64 -25.90 12.71 5.68
C GLY A 64 -25.15 13.98 5.23
N GLY A 65 -23.86 14.10 5.54
CA GLY A 65 -23.07 15.32 5.34
C GLY A 65 -21.79 15.11 4.54
N ASN A 66 -21.37 16.15 3.83
CA ASN A 66 -20.03 16.24 3.26
C ASN A 66 -19.04 16.68 4.35
N PHE A 67 -17.85 16.12 4.31
CA PHE A 67 -16.71 16.55 5.11
C PHE A 67 -15.56 16.98 4.22
N ASP A 68 -15.18 18.24 4.36
CA ASP A 68 -13.90 18.75 3.87
C ASP A 68 -12.93 18.61 5.05
N ALA A 69 -12.00 17.65 4.96
CA ALA A 69 -10.97 17.38 5.96
C ALA A 69 -11.44 16.81 7.32
N LEU A 70 -12.28 15.78 7.33
CA LEU A 70 -12.44 14.98 8.55
C LEU A 70 -11.09 14.32 8.88
N GLN A 71 -10.53 14.61 10.06
CA GLN A 71 -9.40 13.83 10.58
C GLN A 71 -9.94 12.49 11.09
N VAL A 72 -10.40 11.63 10.18
CA VAL A 72 -10.53 10.20 10.51
C VAL A 72 -9.11 9.76 10.86
N GLN A 73 -8.95 9.24 12.07
CA GLN A 73 -7.69 8.68 12.54
C GLN A 73 -7.17 7.76 11.45
N THR A 74 -6.12 8.20 10.75
CA THR A 74 -5.54 7.37 9.72
C THR A 74 -4.97 6.13 10.40
N PRO A 75 -5.19 4.94 9.82
CA PRO A 75 -4.57 3.73 10.34
C PRO A 75 -3.07 3.97 10.58
N ASP A 76 -2.57 3.50 11.72
CA ASP A 76 -1.18 3.72 12.14
C ASP A 76 -0.20 3.55 10.98
N GLY A 77 0.54 4.63 10.68
CA GLY A 77 1.60 4.63 9.68
C GLY A 77 1.40 5.58 8.50
N PHE A 78 0.21 6.09 8.20
CA PHE A 78 0.06 7.08 7.12
C PHE A 78 0.62 8.44 7.52
N GLN A 79 1.52 9.00 6.71
CA GLN A 79 2.01 10.37 6.90
C GLN A 79 1.24 11.33 5.98
N ASN A 80 0.97 12.54 6.46
CA ASN A 80 0.35 13.63 5.69
C ASN A 80 -0.95 13.21 4.96
N ALA A 81 -1.77 12.43 5.64
CA ALA A 81 -3.02 11.99 5.06
C ALA A 81 -4.05 13.13 5.01
N ALA A 82 -4.76 13.22 3.89
CA ALA A 82 -5.83 14.17 3.64
C ALA A 82 -7.07 13.43 3.15
N TRP A 83 -8.22 13.81 3.70
CA TRP A 83 -9.52 13.26 3.37
C TRP A 83 -10.33 14.29 2.60
N THR A 84 -10.95 13.87 1.50
CA THR A 84 -11.97 14.65 0.82
C THR A 84 -13.19 13.77 0.59
N SER A 85 -14.37 14.31 0.82
CA SER A 85 -15.63 13.62 0.54
C SER A 85 -16.54 14.47 -0.30
N ARG A 86 -17.37 13.82 -1.12
CA ARG A 86 -18.30 14.48 -2.00
C ARG A 86 -19.54 13.62 -2.18
N GLN A 87 -20.67 14.20 -1.80
CA GLN A 87 -22.02 13.75 -2.09
C GLN A 87 -22.51 14.47 -3.34
N VAL A 88 -22.98 13.68 -4.29
CA VAL A 88 -23.69 14.16 -5.47
C VAL A 88 -25.16 13.79 -5.28
N ALA A 89 -26.01 14.81 -5.18
CA ALA A 89 -27.45 14.62 -5.05
C ALA A 89 -28.00 13.82 -6.23
N ALA A 90 -28.99 12.97 -5.95
CA ALA A 90 -29.66 12.18 -6.98
C ALA A 90 -30.28 13.10 -8.04
N THR A 91 -30.05 12.80 -9.32
CA THR A 91 -30.84 13.39 -10.40
C THR A 91 -32.20 12.70 -10.46
N ALA A 92 -33.23 13.36 -11.03
CA ALA A 92 -34.58 12.82 -11.12
C ALA A 92 -34.56 11.39 -11.72
N GLY A 93 -34.79 10.38 -10.87
CA GLY A 93 -34.55 8.97 -11.19
C GLY A 93 -33.93 8.13 -10.07
N GLY A 94 -33.36 8.78 -9.05
CA GLY A 94 -32.97 8.11 -7.79
C GLY A 94 -31.57 7.49 -7.81
N LEU A 95 -30.94 7.51 -6.64
CA LEU A 95 -29.54 7.21 -6.28
C LEU A 95 -28.68 8.48 -6.10
N SER A 96 -28.40 8.80 -4.83
CA SER A 96 -27.34 9.76 -4.50
C SER A 96 -26.00 9.03 -4.47
N GLN A 97 -24.94 9.68 -4.96
CA GLN A 97 -23.60 9.10 -4.94
C GLN A 97 -22.78 9.76 -3.84
N ASN A 98 -22.26 8.95 -2.92
CA ASN A 98 -21.26 9.36 -1.94
C ASN A 98 -19.89 8.90 -2.42
N SER A 99 -18.88 9.75 -2.33
CA SER A 99 -17.51 9.41 -2.66
C SER A 99 -16.57 9.93 -1.58
N VAL A 100 -15.60 9.11 -1.20
CA VAL A 100 -14.55 9.45 -0.24
C VAL A 100 -13.21 9.16 -0.89
N THR A 101 -12.32 10.13 -0.81
CA THR A 101 -10.93 10.00 -1.25
C THR A 101 -10.00 10.15 -0.06
N LEU A 102 -9.15 9.14 0.12
CA LEU A 102 -7.99 9.22 0.99
C LEU A 102 -6.75 9.46 0.15
N ARG A 103 -6.01 10.49 0.50
CA ARG A 103 -4.73 10.83 -0.08
C ARG A 103 -3.67 10.76 1.00
N TRP A 104 -2.61 10.00 0.81
CA TRP A 104 -1.60 9.78 1.84
C TRP A 104 -0.19 9.72 1.26
N THR A 105 0.79 9.91 2.14
CA THR A 105 2.18 9.60 1.85
C THR A 105 2.59 8.34 2.59
N ALA A 106 3.11 7.35 1.86
CA ALA A 106 3.53 6.09 2.44
C ALA A 106 4.72 6.30 3.42
N PRO A 107 4.72 5.65 4.60
CA PRO A 107 5.80 5.79 5.57
C PRO A 107 7.11 5.14 5.07
N GLY A 108 8.11 5.96 4.78
CA GLY A 108 9.51 5.54 4.64
C GLY A 108 9.90 4.79 3.35
N GLY A 109 11.20 4.76 3.06
CA GLY A 109 11.79 4.08 1.90
C GLY A 109 11.71 4.88 0.59
N ALA A 110 11.89 4.20 -0.56
CA ALA A 110 11.91 4.82 -1.90
C ALA A 110 10.60 5.53 -2.31
N ARG A 111 9.57 5.48 -1.47
CA ARG A 111 8.25 6.08 -1.67
C ARG A 111 7.84 7.07 -0.57
N ALA A 112 8.75 7.44 0.35
CA ALA A 112 8.47 8.39 1.43
C ALA A 112 7.96 9.78 0.96
N ASN A 113 8.01 10.06 -0.35
CA ASN A 113 7.50 11.27 -0.99
C ASN A 113 6.48 10.99 -2.11
N ARG A 114 6.02 9.74 -2.28
CA ARG A 114 4.93 9.45 -3.24
C ARG A 114 3.60 9.65 -2.53
N GLN A 115 2.86 10.61 -3.05
CA GLN A 115 1.45 10.75 -2.76
C GLN A 115 0.70 9.63 -3.48
N GLU A 116 -0.08 8.86 -2.73
CA GLU A 116 -1.01 7.87 -3.25
C GLU A 116 -2.44 8.32 -2.89
N ASP A 117 -3.37 8.12 -3.83
CA ASP A 117 -4.76 8.50 -3.69
C ASP A 117 -5.63 7.24 -3.90
N LEU A 118 -6.65 7.06 -3.06
CA LEU A 118 -7.66 6.01 -3.17
C LEU A 118 -9.03 6.64 -3.03
N THR A 119 -9.87 6.47 -4.04
CA THR A 119 -11.26 6.93 -4.04
C THR A 119 -12.19 5.72 -4.07
N LEU A 120 -13.12 5.66 -3.14
CA LEU A 120 -14.26 4.74 -3.19
C LEU A 120 -15.54 5.55 -3.31
N SER A 121 -16.49 5.02 -4.09
CA SER A 121 -17.80 5.63 -4.30
C SER A 121 -18.89 4.61 -4.03
N ALA A 122 -19.90 5.01 -3.28
CA ALA A 122 -21.11 4.23 -3.00
C ALA A 122 -22.34 4.97 -3.55
N TYR A 123 -23.32 4.21 -4.01
CA TYR A 123 -24.62 4.74 -4.40
C TYR A 123 -25.63 4.37 -3.32
N ALA A 124 -26.28 5.37 -2.73
CA ALA A 124 -27.34 5.18 -1.75
C ALA A 124 -28.71 5.27 -2.43
N SER A 125 -29.58 4.29 -2.18
CA SER A 125 -30.95 4.26 -2.70
C SER A 125 -31.80 5.37 -2.08
N PRO A 126 -32.77 5.97 -2.80
CA PRO A 126 -33.69 6.97 -2.24
C PRO A 126 -34.47 6.51 -0.99
N ASP A 127 -34.56 5.19 -0.74
CA ASP A 127 -35.48 4.61 0.24
C ASP A 127 -34.92 4.52 1.68
N GLU A 128 -33.67 4.90 1.94
CA GLU A 128 -33.07 4.84 3.29
C GLU A 128 -33.09 6.18 4.07
N GLN A 129 -33.70 7.23 3.52
CA GLN A 129 -33.85 8.52 4.23
C GLN A 129 -35.07 8.59 5.18
N THR A 130 -35.80 7.50 5.40
CA THR A 130 -37.03 7.52 6.21
C THR A 130 -36.88 6.85 7.57
N SER A 131 -37.03 7.67 8.62
CA SER A 131 -37.48 7.35 9.99
C SER A 131 -36.43 7.46 11.11
N VAL A 132 -35.99 8.70 11.39
CA VAL A 132 -35.82 9.13 12.79
C VAL A 132 -37.03 10.01 13.11
N GLN A 133 -38.06 9.41 13.73
CA GLN A 133 -39.11 10.11 14.48
C GLN A 133 -38.73 10.13 15.96
#